data_AF-A0A0V0WL86-F1
#
_entry.id   AF-A0A0V0WL86-F1
#
_cell.length_a   1.000
_cell.length_b   1.000
_cell.length_c   1.000
_cell.angle_alpha   90.00
_cell.angle_beta   90.00
_cell.angle_gamma   90.00
#
_symmetry.space_group_name_H-M   'P 1'
#
loop_
_entity.id
_entity.type
_entity.pdbx_description
1 polymer ?
#
loop_
_entity_poly.entity_id
_entity_poly.type
_entity_poly.pdbx_seq_one_letter_code
_entity_poly.pdbx_strand_id
1 'polypeptide(L)'
;MLKILCFSLLYILVSLPAAQSIACYQCNNDPDPYCHQRTCYHGLYGCFKTVTYTGGLDPSGAQSEYSQNKVINLKGCQFLPFTGLEGCHESTLFGDIRQVTCFCHHDFCNAANSHRATIYSILAILLLSISFSIYCTVL
;
A
#
# COMPACT_ATOMS: atom_id res chain seq x y z
N MET A 1 -4.59 40.81 6.86
CA MET A 1 -5.67 39.79 6.90
C MET A 1 -5.81 39.03 5.58
N LEU A 2 -5.87 39.71 4.42
CA LEU A 2 -5.95 39.06 3.09
C LEU A 2 -4.82 38.06 2.80
N LYS A 3 -3.57 38.37 3.19
CA LYS A 3 -2.41 37.46 3.02
C LYS A 3 -2.57 36.15 3.78
N ILE A 4 -3.04 36.21 5.03
CA ILE A 4 -3.24 35.02 5.89
C ILE A 4 -4.32 34.12 5.29
N LEU A 5 -5.40 34.73 4.77
CA LEU A 5 -6.50 34.01 4.13
C LEU A 5 -6.05 33.29 2.84
N CYS A 6 -5.19 33.92 2.04
CA CYS A 6 -4.58 33.28 0.87
C CYS A 6 -3.64 32.12 1.25
N PHE A 7 -2.81 32.28 2.29
CA PHE A 7 -1.94 31.19 2.76
C PHE A 7 -2.74 30.00 3.29
N SER A 8 -3.81 30.24 4.06
CA SER A 8 -4.70 29.16 4.52
C SER A 8 -5.43 28.48 3.36
N LEU A 9 -5.88 29.23 2.35
CA LEU A 9 -6.56 28.65 1.18
C LEU A 9 -5.59 27.80 0.35
N LEU A 10 -4.34 28.27 0.17
CA LEU A 10 -3.30 27.54 -0.55
C LEU A 10 -2.87 26.29 0.21
N TYR A 11 -2.79 26.36 1.55
CA TYR A 11 -2.53 25.20 2.40
C TYR A 11 -3.63 24.15 2.26
N ILE A 12 -4.91 24.55 2.31
CA ILE A 12 -6.07 23.66 2.12
C ILE A 12 -6.06 23.03 0.72
N LEU A 13 -5.76 23.81 -0.33
CA LEU A 13 -5.67 23.31 -1.72
C LEU A 13 -4.51 22.32 -1.92
N VAL A 14 -3.38 22.51 -1.23
CA VAL A 14 -2.23 21.59 -1.28
C VAL A 14 -2.47 20.33 -0.42
N SER A 15 -3.28 20.44 0.63
CA SER A 15 -3.61 19.31 1.52
C SER A 15 -4.85 18.52 1.10
N LEU A 16 -5.61 19.00 0.11
CA LEU A 16 -6.62 18.22 -0.58
C LEU A 16 -5.93 17.08 -1.34
N PRO A 17 -6.15 15.80 -0.96
CA PRO A 17 -5.60 14.69 -1.72
C PRO A 17 -6.21 14.78 -3.13
N ALA A 18 -5.34 14.99 -4.12
CA ALA A 18 -5.77 14.90 -5.52
C ALA A 18 -6.50 13.56 -5.71
N ALA A 19 -7.50 13.51 -6.60
CA ALA A 19 -8.11 12.26 -7.02
C ALA A 19 -7.03 11.41 -7.72
N GLN A 20 -6.24 10.70 -6.92
CA GLN A 20 -5.04 10.01 -7.34
C GLN A 20 -5.43 8.60 -7.78
N SER A 21 -5.04 8.26 -9.00
CA SER A 21 -4.98 6.87 -9.41
C SER A 21 -3.90 6.17 -8.59
N ILE A 22 -4.24 5.06 -7.94
CA ILE A 22 -3.27 4.24 -7.20
C ILE A 22 -2.57 3.28 -8.15
N ALA A 23 -1.27 3.09 -7.98
CA ALA A 23 -0.48 2.08 -8.68
C ALA A 23 -0.28 0.83 -7.82
N CYS A 24 -0.51 -0.35 -8.39
CA CYS A 24 -0.37 -1.63 -7.71
C CYS A 24 0.49 -2.59 -8.53
N TYR A 25 1.08 -3.59 -7.89
CA TYR A 25 1.59 -4.75 -8.63
C TYR A 25 0.42 -5.63 -9.09
N GLN A 26 0.46 -6.05 -10.35
CA GLN A 26 -0.46 -7.03 -10.92
C GLN A 26 0.34 -8.29 -11.23
N CYS A 27 0.03 -9.39 -10.53
CA CYS A 27 0.77 -10.64 -10.64
C CYS A 27 -0.18 -11.84 -10.55
N ASN A 28 0.08 -12.85 -11.37
CA ASN A 28 -0.63 -14.11 -11.40
C ASN A 28 0.32 -15.25 -10.99
N ASN A 29 0.44 -15.44 -9.68
CA ASN A 29 1.38 -16.34 -9.00
C ASN A 29 2.81 -15.81 -8.85
N ASP A 30 3.69 -16.58 -8.22
CA ASP A 30 5.08 -16.22 -7.95
C ASP A 30 5.96 -17.49 -8.03
N PRO A 31 6.95 -17.56 -8.95
CA PRO A 31 7.37 -16.50 -9.87
C PRO A 31 6.40 -16.28 -11.03
N ASP A 32 6.13 -15.01 -11.36
CA ASP A 32 5.36 -14.61 -12.55
C ASP A 32 6.22 -13.64 -13.39
N PRO A 33 6.64 -14.03 -14.62
CA PRO A 33 7.46 -13.17 -15.48
C PRO A 33 6.70 -11.92 -15.96
N TYR A 34 5.37 -11.90 -15.81
CA TYR A 34 4.51 -10.77 -16.13
C TYR A 34 4.04 -10.04 -14.87
N CYS A 35 4.71 -10.22 -13.73
CA CYS A 35 4.43 -9.43 -12.53
C CYS A 35 4.99 -8.01 -12.71
N HIS A 36 4.11 -7.05 -13.02
CA HIS A 36 4.49 -5.66 -13.29
C HIS A 36 3.58 -4.65 -12.59
N GLN A 37 4.06 -3.40 -12.55
CA GLN A 37 3.30 -2.27 -12.06
C GLN A 37 2.14 -1.93 -13.00
N ARG A 38 0.96 -1.69 -12.43
CA ARG A 38 -0.24 -1.27 -13.15
C ARG A 38 -0.94 -0.16 -12.35
N THR A 39 -1.27 0.92 -13.04
CA THR A 39 -2.12 1.97 -12.47
C THR A 39 -3.60 1.55 -12.54
N CYS A 40 -4.31 1.70 -11.43
CA CYS A 40 -5.73 1.42 -11.33
C CYS A 40 -6.53 2.65 -11.79
N TYR A 41 -7.29 2.52 -12.88
CA TYR A 41 -8.09 3.59 -13.50
C TYR A 41 -9.59 3.28 -13.37
N HIS A 42 -10.44 4.32 -13.15
CA HIS A 42 -11.94 4.32 -13.06
C HIS A 42 -12.73 4.23 -11.69
N GLY A 43 -12.41 4.97 -10.62
CA GLY A 43 -13.11 4.86 -9.32
C GLY A 43 -12.24 5.05 -8.06
N LEU A 44 -12.77 4.67 -6.90
CA LEU A 44 -12.02 4.53 -5.64
C LEU A 44 -11.31 3.16 -5.64
N TYR A 45 -9.99 3.17 -5.74
CA TYR A 45 -9.18 1.95 -5.86
C TYR A 45 -8.30 1.69 -4.66
N GLY A 46 -8.03 0.41 -4.42
CA GLY A 46 -6.97 -0.07 -3.55
C GLY A 46 -6.20 -1.21 -4.21
N CYS A 47 -5.06 -1.55 -3.67
CA CYS A 47 -4.34 -2.76 -4.03
C CYS A 47 -4.81 -3.93 -3.19
N PHE A 48 -4.80 -5.13 -3.76
CA PHE A 48 -4.93 -6.37 -3.01
C PHE A 48 -3.73 -7.29 -3.21
N LYS A 49 -3.50 -8.15 -2.22
CA LYS A 49 -2.58 -9.29 -2.27
C LYS A 49 -3.27 -10.49 -1.65
N THR A 50 -3.42 -11.56 -2.39
CA THR A 50 -3.99 -12.82 -1.93
C THR A 50 -2.94 -13.91 -1.99
N VAL A 51 -2.75 -14.63 -0.90
CA VAL A 51 -1.87 -15.81 -0.85
C VAL A 51 -2.69 -17.00 -0.38
N THR A 52 -2.66 -18.08 -1.16
CA THR A 52 -3.30 -19.35 -0.81
C THR A 52 -2.25 -20.36 -0.41
N TYR A 53 -2.48 -21.01 0.72
CA TYR A 53 -1.63 -22.04 1.30
C TYR A 53 -2.37 -23.38 1.34
N THR A 54 -1.64 -24.47 1.11
CA THR A 54 -2.10 -25.85 1.33
C THR A 54 -1.39 -26.46 2.52
N GLY A 55 -2.13 -27.12 3.42
CA GLY A 55 -1.52 -27.87 4.53
C GLY A 55 -2.24 -27.75 5.88
N GLY A 56 -3.48 -27.24 5.90
CA GLY A 56 -4.28 -27.13 7.11
C GLY A 56 -3.80 -25.99 8.00
N LEU A 57 -4.63 -25.66 8.99
CA LEU A 57 -4.18 -24.83 10.11
C LEU A 57 -3.29 -25.70 11.00
N ASP A 58 -2.08 -25.25 11.28
CA ASP A 58 -1.24 -25.88 12.31
C ASP A 58 -2.06 -25.93 13.62
N PRO A 59 -2.22 -27.11 14.26
CA PRO A 59 -3.04 -27.26 15.47
C PRO A 59 -2.54 -26.42 16.65
N SER A 60 -1.32 -25.88 16.57
CA SER A 60 -0.79 -24.91 17.54
C SER A 60 -1.39 -23.50 17.40
N GLY A 61 -2.16 -23.22 16.34
CA GLY A 61 -2.64 -21.88 16.00
C GLY A 61 -1.52 -20.91 15.58
N ALA A 62 -0.26 -21.36 15.61
CA ALA A 62 0.89 -20.56 15.21
C ALA A 62 1.00 -20.57 13.68
N GLN A 63 0.67 -19.44 13.09
CA GLN A 63 0.67 -19.25 11.65
C GLN A 63 2.09 -18.92 11.17
N SER A 64 2.83 -19.93 10.78
CA SER A 64 4.14 -19.77 10.16
C SER A 64 3.96 -19.59 8.65
N GLU A 65 4.59 -18.57 8.10
CA GLU A 65 4.63 -18.29 6.66
C GLU A 65 5.55 -19.31 5.97
N TYR A 66 5.17 -20.59 5.97
CA TYR A 66 5.94 -21.64 5.31
C TYR A 66 5.81 -21.48 3.80
N SER A 67 6.88 -20.98 3.17
CA SER A 67 6.96 -20.78 1.72
C SER A 67 6.65 -22.05 0.92
N GLN A 68 6.93 -23.24 1.48
CA GLN A 68 6.66 -24.53 0.84
C GLN A 68 5.16 -24.84 0.68
N ASN A 69 4.31 -24.23 1.51
CA ASN A 69 2.88 -24.45 1.49
C ASN A 69 2.14 -23.44 0.63
N LYS A 70 2.82 -22.41 0.11
CA LYS A 70 2.24 -21.38 -0.75
C LYS A 70 2.00 -21.95 -2.15
N VAL A 71 0.75 -21.92 -2.60
CA VAL A 71 0.34 -22.49 -3.89
C VAL A 71 -0.07 -21.41 -4.89
N ILE A 72 -0.71 -20.34 -4.39
CA ILE A 72 -1.21 -19.25 -5.24
C ILE A 72 -0.83 -17.91 -4.61
N ASN A 73 -0.37 -16.96 -5.42
CA ASN A 73 -0.08 -15.59 -5.01
C ASN A 73 -0.62 -14.60 -6.05
N LEU A 74 -1.73 -13.96 -5.75
CA LEU A 74 -2.39 -13.01 -6.65
C LEU A 74 -2.21 -11.60 -6.14
N LYS A 75 -1.96 -10.67 -7.05
CA LYS A 75 -1.87 -9.24 -6.75
C LYS A 75 -2.60 -8.44 -7.81
N GLY A 76 -3.22 -7.33 -7.43
CA GLY A 76 -3.82 -6.44 -8.40
C GLY A 76 -4.55 -5.25 -7.81
N CYS A 77 -5.35 -4.62 -8.67
CA CYS A 77 -6.26 -3.54 -8.34
C CYS A 77 -7.62 -4.08 -7.88
N GLN A 78 -8.22 -3.43 -6.87
CA GLN A 78 -9.56 -3.72 -6.37
C GLN A 78 -10.38 -2.42 -6.26
N PHE A 79 -11.68 -2.52 -6.49
CA PHE A 79 -12.64 -1.42 -6.36
C PHE A 79 -13.23 -1.37 -4.94
N LEU A 80 -13.22 -0.20 -4.28
CA LEU A 80 -13.88 0.05 -2.98
C LEU A 80 -15.39 0.37 -3.16
N PRO A 81 -16.28 0.02 -2.21
CA PRO A 81 -16.03 -0.37 -0.82
C PRO A 81 -16.23 -1.87 -0.52
N PHE A 82 -16.35 -2.72 -1.55
CA PHE A 82 -16.85 -4.10 -1.41
C PHE A 82 -15.96 -5.05 -0.57
N THR A 83 -14.74 -4.64 -0.21
CA THR A 83 -13.74 -5.53 0.41
C THR A 83 -13.20 -5.05 1.77
N GLY A 84 -13.83 -4.05 2.39
CA GLY A 84 -13.49 -3.63 3.76
C GLY A 84 -12.34 -2.62 3.89
N LEU A 85 -11.99 -2.32 5.13
CA LEU A 85 -10.91 -1.39 5.51
C LEU A 85 -9.53 -2.02 5.28
N GLU A 86 -8.49 -1.19 5.30
CA GLU A 86 -7.09 -1.63 5.25
C GLU A 86 -6.81 -2.75 6.27
N GLY A 87 -6.22 -3.85 5.82
CA GLY A 87 -6.01 -5.01 6.66
C GLY A 87 -5.93 -6.32 5.89
N CYS A 88 -5.65 -7.40 6.62
CA CYS A 88 -5.61 -8.76 6.09
C CYS A 88 -6.76 -9.57 6.67
N HIS A 89 -7.48 -10.26 5.79
CA HIS A 89 -8.53 -11.19 6.13
C HIS A 89 -8.08 -12.59 5.75
N GLU A 90 -8.39 -13.54 6.63
CA GLU A 90 -8.09 -14.93 6.43
C GLU A 90 -9.39 -15.71 6.29
N SER A 91 -9.45 -16.56 5.27
CA SER A 91 -10.56 -17.48 5.03
C SER A 91 -10.00 -18.88 4.82
N THR A 92 -10.53 -19.84 5.56
CA THR A 92 -10.34 -21.26 5.27
C THR A 92 -11.33 -21.68 4.19
N LEU A 93 -10.81 -22.26 3.12
CA LEU A 93 -11.58 -22.91 2.06
C LEU A 93 -11.75 -24.40 2.41
N PHE A 94 -12.33 -25.18 1.49
CA PHE A 94 -12.54 -26.62 1.66
C PHE A 94 -11.30 -27.34 2.23
N GLY A 95 -11.43 -27.92 3.42
CA GLY A 95 -10.40 -28.72 4.09
C GLY A 95 -9.18 -27.90 4.51
N ASP A 96 -8.01 -28.33 4.04
CA ASP A 96 -6.68 -27.85 4.46
C ASP A 96 -6.15 -26.67 3.63
N ILE A 97 -7.04 -25.95 2.94
CA ILE A 97 -6.70 -24.80 2.10
C ILE A 97 -7.01 -23.51 2.85
N ARG A 98 -6.00 -22.67 3.01
CA ARG A 98 -6.09 -21.37 3.68
C ARG A 98 -5.82 -20.27 2.67
N GLN A 99 -6.64 -19.23 2.66
CA GLN A 99 -6.45 -18.05 1.83
C GLN A 99 -6.35 -16.80 2.70
N VAL A 100 -5.27 -16.04 2.55
CA VAL A 100 -5.05 -14.76 3.20
C VAL A 100 -5.10 -13.66 2.15
N THR A 101 -6.04 -12.72 2.28
CA THR A 101 -6.20 -11.59 1.39
C THR A 101 -6.02 -10.29 2.16
N CYS A 102 -5.07 -9.46 1.73
CA CYS A 102 -4.80 -8.15 2.29
C CYS A 102 -5.18 -7.03 1.31
N PHE A 103 -5.68 -5.92 1.85
CA PHE A 103 -6.06 -4.71 1.12
C PHE A 103 -5.30 -3.49 1.67
N CYS A 104 -4.89 -2.59 0.77
CA CYS A 104 -4.18 -1.36 1.10
C CYS A 104 -4.40 -0.26 0.07
N HIS A 105 -4.28 1.02 0.45
CA HIS A 105 -4.71 2.18 -0.36
C HIS A 105 -3.60 3.16 -0.72
N HIS A 106 -2.37 2.67 -0.91
CA HIS A 106 -1.23 3.51 -1.27
C HIS A 106 -0.39 2.84 -2.35
N ASP A 107 0.33 3.64 -3.13
CA ASP A 107 1.08 3.13 -4.28
C ASP A 107 2.03 2.01 -3.87
N PHE A 108 1.97 0.90 -4.62
CA PHE A 108 2.81 -0.28 -4.49
C PHE A 108 2.74 -0.98 -3.11
N CYS A 109 1.72 -0.71 -2.31
CA CYS A 109 1.57 -1.28 -0.97
C CYS A 109 1.43 -2.81 -0.97
N ASN A 110 1.03 -3.43 -2.09
CA ASN A 110 0.96 -4.88 -2.28
C ASN A 110 2.28 -5.53 -2.73
N ALA A 111 3.41 -4.83 -2.57
CA ALA A 111 4.74 -5.36 -2.81
C ALA A 111 5.03 -6.63 -1.96
N ALA A 112 5.97 -7.45 -2.43
CA ALA A 112 6.45 -8.59 -1.63
C ALA A 112 7.32 -8.10 -0.46
N ASN A 113 8.05 -7.00 -0.65
CA ASN A 113 8.86 -6.33 0.36
C ASN A 113 8.34 -4.90 0.53
N SER A 114 8.05 -4.49 1.76
CA SER A 114 7.70 -3.10 2.08
C SER A 114 8.93 -2.21 1.87
N HIS A 115 8.89 -1.32 0.88
CA HIS A 115 9.80 -0.20 0.83
C HIS A 115 9.37 0.83 1.87
N ARG A 116 9.82 0.65 3.12
CA ARG A 116 9.74 1.74 4.10
C ARG A 116 10.60 2.88 3.58
N ALA A 117 9.99 4.06 3.36
CA ALA A 117 10.74 5.28 3.17
C ALA A 117 11.74 5.39 4.34
N THR A 118 13.02 5.40 4.02
CA THR A 118 14.08 5.42 5.01
C THR A 118 13.99 6.74 5.78
N ILE A 119 14.09 6.67 7.11
CA ILE A 119 14.07 7.82 8.04
C ILE A 119 14.99 8.96 7.55
N TYR A 120 16.07 8.63 6.85
CA TYR A 120 17.00 9.55 6.20
C TYR A 120 16.34 10.51 5.19
N SER A 121 15.36 10.05 4.41
CA SER A 121 14.64 10.89 3.44
C SER A 121 13.81 11.96 4.14
N ILE A 122 13.17 11.61 5.25
CA ILE A 122 12.38 12.55 6.06
C ILE A 122 13.32 13.57 6.72
N LEU A 123 14.45 13.11 7.26
CA LEU A 123 15.45 13.97 7.90
C LEU A 123 16.06 14.99 6.91
N ALA A 124 16.34 14.56 5.67
CA ALA A 124 16.89 15.42 4.62
C ALA A 124 15.91 16.54 4.21
N ILE A 125 14.62 16.23 4.08
CA ILE A 125 13.57 17.23 3.77
C ILE A 125 13.46 18.26 4.90
N LEU A 126 13.50 17.80 6.15
CA LEU A 126 13.49 18.68 7.34
C LEU A 126 14.69 19.63 7.33
N LEU A 127 15.90 19.12 7.11
CA LEU A 127 17.12 19.94 7.08
C LEU A 127 17.10 20.96 5.94
N LEU A 128 16.61 20.58 4.76
CA LEU A 128 16.46 21.49 3.61
C LEU A 128 15.41 22.59 3.87
N SER A 129 14.33 22.27 4.59
CA SER A 129 13.31 23.26 4.96
C SER A 129 13.82 24.28 5.98
N ILE A 130 14.67 23.85 6.92
CA ILE A 130 15.28 24.71 7.93
C ILE A 130 16.32 25.63 7.28
N SER A 131 17.17 25.10 6.40
CA SER A 131 18.18 25.92 5.71
C SER A 131 17.56 26.96 4.78
N PHE A 132 16.46 26.61 4.10
CA PHE A 132 15.69 27.58 3.29
C PHE A 132 15.04 28.67 4.15
N SER A 133 14.47 28.31 5.30
CA SER A 133 13.89 29.27 6.25
C SER A 133 14.94 30.26 6.77
N ILE A 134 16.12 29.76 7.16
CA ILE A 134 17.24 30.60 7.61
C ILE A 134 17.68 31.54 6.49
N TYR A 135 17.82 31.04 5.26
CA TYR A 135 18.19 31.86 4.10
C TYR A 135 17.19 33.00 3.85
N CYS A 136 15.88 32.72 3.94
CA CYS A 136 14.83 33.74 3.81
C CYS A 136 14.75 34.74 4.98
N THR A 137 15.31 34.44 6.15
CA THR A 137 15.33 35.38 7.28
C THR A 137 16.57 36.27 7.31
N VAL A 138 17.64 35.86 6.65
CA VAL A 138 18.93 36.57 6.64
C VAL A 138 19.06 37.52 5.43
N LEU A 139 18.34 37.24 4.34
CA LEU A 139 18.16 38.15 3.19
C LEU A 139 16.90 39.01 3.36
#